data_AF-A0A821M5Z5-F1
#
_entry.id   AF-A0A821M5Z5-F1
#
_cell.length_a   1.000
_cell.length_b   1.000
_cell.length_c   1.000
_cell.angle_alpha   90.00
_cell.angle_beta   90.00
_cell.angle_gamma   90.00
#
_symmetry.space_group_name_H-M   'P 1'
#
loop_
_entity.id
_entity.type
_entity.pdbx_description
1 polymer ?
#
loop_
_entity_poly.entity_id
_entity_poly.type
_entity_poly.pdbx_seq_one_letter_code
_entity_poly.pdbx_strand_id
1 'polypeptide(L)' 'SNNGDPMRRFMQTFVLAPRQPKKFYVQNDIFRYQDEVFEDASDEDDRSSSQNYGDTKNKPYF' A
#
# COMPACT_ATOMS: atom_id res chain seq x y z
N SER A 1 9.22 11.05 -1.21
CA SER A 1 7.82 11.49 -1.10
C SER A 1 7.06 10.87 -2.25
N ASN A 2 5.88 10.30 -2.02
CA ASN A 2 5.12 9.53 -3.01
C ASN A 2 4.52 10.39 -4.14
N ASN A 3 5.21 11.45 -4.59
CA ASN A 3 4.81 12.35 -5.67
C ASN A 3 3.36 12.89 -5.65
N GLY A 4 2.70 12.91 -4.48
CA GLY A 4 1.29 13.29 -4.35
C GLY A 4 0.29 12.14 -4.46
N ASP A 5 0.76 10.92 -4.75
CA ASP A 5 -0.06 9.71 -4.78
C ASP A 5 -0.39 9.22 -3.35
N PRO A 6 -1.53 8.51 -3.17
CA PRO A 6 -1.90 7.93 -1.88
C PRO A 6 -0.81 7.03 -1.31
N MET A 7 -0.55 7.13 -0.01
CA MET A 7 0.44 6.29 0.66
C MET A 7 0.08 4.81 0.47
N ARG A 8 1.03 4.01 -0.03
CA ARG A 8 0.84 2.57 -0.27
C ARG A 8 1.50 1.75 0.84
N ARG A 9 0.79 0.74 1.35
CA ARG A 9 1.34 -0.24 2.30
C ARG A 9 2.31 -1.16 1.57
N PHE A 10 3.44 -1.46 2.21
CA PHE A 10 4.47 -2.33 1.64
C PHE A 10 5.07 -3.27 2.68
N MET A 11 5.67 -4.35 2.20
CA MET A 11 6.54 -5.22 2.97
C MET A 11 7.94 -5.20 2.35
N GLN A 12 8.96 -5.05 3.19
CA GLN A 12 10.36 -5.06 2.78
C GLN A 12 11.15 -6.03 3.63
N THR A 13 11.95 -6.87 2.99
CA THR A 13 12.80 -7.85 3.66
C THR A 13 14.24 -7.71 3.18
N PHE A 14 15.15 -7.57 4.14
CA PHE A 14 16.58 -7.50 3.89
C PHE A 14 17.27 -8.80 4.27
N VAL A 15 18.10 -9.31 3.37
CA VAL A 15 19.09 -10.34 3.71
C VAL A 15 20.43 -9.64 3.88
N LEU A 16 21.00 -9.72 5.07
CA LEU A 16 22.28 -9.08 5.39
C LEU A 16 23.42 -10.10 5.35
N ALA A 17 24.52 -9.73 4.69
CA ALA A 17 25.75 -10.50 4.68
C ALA A 17 26.88 -9.72 5.38
N PRO A 18 27.75 -10.40 6.17
CA PRO A 18 28.85 -9.74 6.86
C PRO A 18 29.92 -9.26 5.88
N ARG A 19 30.42 -8.03 6.09
CA ARG A 19 31.57 -7.46 5.34
C ARG A 19 32.81 -7.31 6.23
N GLN A 20 32.62 -6.84 7.46
CA GLN A 20 33.64 -6.64 8.50
C GLN A 20 32.95 -6.77 9.87
N PRO A 21 33.68 -6.85 11.00
CA PRO A 21 33.07 -6.82 12.31
C PRO A 21 32.11 -5.63 12.47
N LYS A 22 30.84 -5.92 12.81
CA LYS A 22 29.76 -4.93 12.93
C LYS A 22 29.43 -4.15 11.65
N LYS A 23 29.88 -4.61 10.48
CA LYS A 23 29.48 -4.05 9.18
C LYS A 23 28.88 -5.14 8.32
N PHE A 24 27.66 -4.87 7.85
CA PHE A 24 26.92 -5.74 6.96
C PHE A 24 26.61 -4.98 5.67
N TYR A 25 26.44 -5.70 4.58
CA TYR A 25 25.85 -5.16 3.36
C TYR A 25 24.55 -5.91 3.07
N VAL A 26 23.67 -5.26 2.31
CA VAL A 26 22.41 -5.86 1.86
C VAL A 26 22.75 -6.79 0.69
N GLN A 27 22.63 -8.09 0.93
CA GLN A 27 22.80 -9.11 -0.10
C GLN A 27 21.57 -9.16 -1.01
N ASN A 28 20.37 -9.10 -0.40
CA ASN A 28 19.11 -9.05 -1.12
C ASN A 28 18.21 -7.98 -0.49
N ASP A 29 17.53 -7.22 -1.34
CA ASP A 29 16.51 -6.24 -0.98
C ASP A 29 15.21 -6.63 -1.70
N ILE A 30 14.29 -7.26 -0.96
CA ILE A 30 13.02 -7.70 -1.51
C ILE A 30 11.95 -6.72 -1.05
N PHE A 31 11.43 -5.95 -2.00
CA PHE A 31 10.38 -4.96 -1.77
C PHE A 31 9.12 -5.33 -2.55
N ARG A 32 7.96 -5.33 -1.90
CA ARG A 32 6.66 -5.61 -2.51
C ARG A 32 5.58 -4.70 -1.92
N TYR A 33 4.72 -4.14 -2.77
CA TYR A 33 3.49 -3.52 -2.30
C TYR A 33 2.47 -4.59 -1.92
N GLN A 34 1.61 -4.30 -0.95
CA GLN A 34 0.61 -5.27 -0.49
C GLN A 34 -0.49 -5.49 -1.53
N ASP A 35 -0.90 -4.44 -2.21
CA ASP A 35 -1.91 -4.46 -3.28
C ASP A 35 -1.51 -5.32 -4.49
N GLU A 36 -0.20 -5.45 -4.78
CA GLU A 36 0.34 -6.28 -5.86
C GLU A 36 0.43 -7.78 -5.53
N VAL A 37 0.31 -8.16 -4.25
CA VAL A 37 0.51 -9.55 -3.78
C VAL A 37 -0.80 -10.17 -3.28
N PHE A 38 -1.69 -9.34 -2.74
CA PHE A 38 -2.97 -9.76 -2.20
C PHE A 38 -4.11 -9.10 -2.99
N GLU A 39 -4.28 -9.50 -4.26
CA GLU A 39 -5.38 -8.99 -5.12
C GLU A 39 -6.79 -9.25 -4.50
N ASP A 40 -6.91 -10.12 -3.50
CA ASP A 40 -8.18 -10.54 -2.88
C ASP A 40 -8.44 -10.01 -1.45
N ALA A 41 -7.52 -9.29 -0.81
CA ALA A 41 -7.75 -8.76 0.54
C ALA A 41 -8.29 -7.32 0.49
N SER A 42 -9.45 -7.18 -0.19
CA SER A 42 -10.41 -6.07 -0.08
C SER A 42 -9.88 -4.77 0.51
N ASP A 43 -9.47 -3.83 -0.36
CA ASP A 43 -9.32 -2.40 -0.04
C ASP A 43 -10.70 -1.73 0.23
N GLU A 44 -11.48 -2.31 1.14
CA GLU A 44 -12.74 -1.71 1.60
C GLU A 44 -12.56 -0.80 2.83
N ASP A 45 -11.39 -0.78 3.48
CA ASP A 45 -11.24 -0.11 4.79
C ASP A 45 -10.67 1.33 4.75
N ASP A 46 -10.42 1.92 3.57
CA ASP A 46 -9.92 3.31 3.47
C ASP A 46 -10.79 4.24 2.59
N ARG A 47 -12.04 3.86 2.29
CA ARG A 47 -13.01 4.73 1.59
C ARG A 47 -14.09 5.34 2.48
N SER A 48 -13.99 5.24 3.80
CA SER A 48 -15.01 5.76 4.73
C SER A 48 -14.54 6.94 5.59
N SER A 49 -14.05 8.03 5.00
CA SER A 49 -14.06 9.33 5.71
C SER A 49 -13.97 10.56 4.81
N SER A 50 -14.76 10.65 3.74
CA SER A 50 -15.31 11.93 3.24
C SER A 50 -16.13 11.73 1.98
N GLN A 51 -17.43 11.50 2.10
CA GLN A 51 -18.38 11.86 1.04
C GLN A 51 -19.79 12.03 1.61
N ASN A 52 -20.18 13.30 1.70
CA ASN A 52 -21.49 13.89 1.95
C ASN A 52 -22.69 12.93 1.83
N TYR A 53 -23.35 12.67 2.98
CA TYR A 53 -24.73 12.21 3.02
C TYR A 53 -25.65 13.40 2.72
N GLY A 54 -26.23 13.43 1.52
CA GLY A 54 -27.21 14.45 1.16
C GLY A 54 -27.70 14.33 -0.27
N ASP A 55 -28.93 13.83 -0.40
CA ASP A 55 -29.83 13.98 -1.55
C ASP A 55 -29.72 12.94 -2.69
N THR A 56 -30.09 11.69 -2.37
CA THR A 56 -30.60 10.72 -3.35
C THR A 56 -32.02 11.10 -3.78
N LYS A 57 -32.18 12.17 -4.57
CA LYS A 57 -33.44 12.48 -5.26
C LYS A 57 -33.24 12.95 -6.71
N ASN A 58 -32.92 12.00 -7.58
CA ASN A 58 -33.49 11.81 -8.93
C ASN A 58 -32.53 11.05 -9.82
N LYS A 59 -32.82 9.78 -10.12
CA LYS A 59 -32.47 9.19 -11.41
C LYS A 59 -33.64 8.32 -11.89
N PRO A 60 -34.31 8.66 -13.00
CA PRO A 60 -35.28 7.77 -13.61
C PRO A 60 -34.54 6.54 -14.14
N TYR A 61 -35.08 5.35 -13.87
CA TYR A 61 -34.61 4.11 -14.47
C TYR A 61 -34.91 4.14 -15.96
N PHE A 62 -33.87 4.37 -16.78
CA PHE A 62 -33.76 3.88 -18.16
C PHE A 62 -32.29 3.61 -18.45
#